data_AF-A0A098GJK7-F1
#
_entry.id   AF-A0A098GJK7-F1
#
_cell.length_a   1.000
_cell.length_b   1.000
_cell.length_c   1.000
_cell.angle_alpha   90.00
_cell.angle_beta   90.00
_cell.angle_gamma   90.00
#
_symmetry.space_group_name_H-M   'P 1'
#
loop_
_entity.id
_entity.type
_entity.pdbx_description
1 polymer ?
#
loop_
_entity_poly.entity_id
_entity_poly.type
_entity_poly.pdbx_seq_one_letter_code
_entity_poly.pdbx_strand_id
1 'polypeptide(L)'
;MTENQFLKSLEAKLWTAANKLLPSLDAAVYKHVVLGIIFLKYVSDSFETRREELRVAFANPEHDYYLGDDIEEDIIKEELENRDYYTEKNVFWVPRAARWHYLQDNIRLSLGTPLPLGGEFKGAGILIDDAMALIEAENPKLKKSLKRTSLSYRLIRLNWLIYWI
;
A
#
# COMPACT_ATOMS: atom_id res chain seq x y z
N MET A 1 19.11 -7.15 -15.49
CA MET A 1 19.07 -7.98 -14.27
C MET A 1 18.12 -9.12 -14.53
N THR A 2 18.51 -10.38 -14.25
CA THR A 2 17.58 -11.50 -14.38
C THR A 2 16.60 -11.51 -13.21
N GLU A 3 15.36 -11.90 -13.46
CA GLU A 3 14.27 -11.95 -12.45
C GLU A 3 14.69 -12.70 -11.17
N ASN A 4 15.49 -13.77 -11.32
CA ASN A 4 16.05 -14.54 -10.21
C ASN A 4 17.02 -13.73 -9.32
N GLN A 5 17.83 -12.85 -9.91
CA GLN A 5 18.72 -11.96 -9.15
C GLN A 5 17.95 -10.87 -8.40
N PHE A 6 16.86 -10.35 -8.98
CA PHE A 6 15.97 -9.40 -8.32
C PHE A 6 15.31 -10.04 -7.09
N LEU A 7 14.72 -11.23 -7.26
CA LEU A 7 14.07 -11.97 -6.17
C LEU A 7 15.02 -12.27 -5.01
N LYS A 8 16.24 -12.75 -5.29
CA LYS A 8 17.26 -12.97 -4.25
C LYS A 8 17.66 -11.69 -3.51
N SER A 9 17.80 -10.58 -4.25
CA SER A 9 18.13 -9.28 -3.64
C SER A 9 16.99 -8.73 -2.79
N LEU A 10 15.73 -8.99 -3.20
CA LEU A 10 14.53 -8.61 -2.48
C LEU A 10 14.39 -9.43 -1.21
N GLU A 11 14.56 -10.76 -1.28
CA GLU A 11 14.59 -11.66 -0.11
C GLU A 11 15.62 -11.21 0.92
N ALA A 12 16.85 -10.89 0.50
CA ALA A 12 17.90 -10.44 1.42
C ALA A 12 17.55 -9.11 2.11
N LYS A 13 16.94 -8.16 1.38
CA LYS A 13 16.48 -6.88 1.95
C LYS A 13 15.32 -7.08 2.91
N LEU A 14 14.34 -7.92 2.55
CA LEU A 14 13.21 -8.27 3.39
C LEU A 14 13.66 -8.98 4.66
N TRP A 15 14.58 -9.95 4.55
CA TRP A 15 15.19 -10.65 5.69
C TRP A 15 15.94 -9.71 6.62
N THR A 16 16.67 -8.74 6.07
CA THR A 16 17.40 -7.74 6.88
C THR A 16 16.46 -6.77 7.59
N ALA A 17 15.41 -6.31 6.93
CA ALA A 17 14.38 -5.47 7.53
C ALA A 17 13.60 -6.24 8.62
N ALA A 18 13.29 -7.49 8.34
CA ALA A 18 12.66 -8.43 9.26
C ALA A 18 13.47 -8.64 10.53
N ASN A 19 14.77 -8.96 10.41
CA ASN A 19 15.64 -9.18 11.57
C ASN A 19 15.74 -7.96 12.49
N LYS A 20 15.53 -6.74 11.96
CA LYS A 20 15.47 -5.52 12.76
C LYS A 20 14.13 -5.34 13.49
N LEU A 21 13.05 -5.93 12.99
CA LEU A 21 11.70 -5.89 13.58
C LEU A 21 11.39 -7.11 14.47
N LEU A 22 12.13 -8.20 14.29
CA LEU A 22 11.99 -9.50 14.95
C LEU A 22 12.10 -9.45 16.49
N PRO A 23 12.95 -8.62 17.13
CA PRO A 23 13.02 -8.58 18.59
C PRO A 23 11.73 -8.13 19.27
N SER A 24 10.77 -7.56 18.53
CA SER A 24 9.52 -6.99 19.07
C SER A 24 8.22 -7.68 18.62
N LEU A 25 8.27 -8.73 17.77
CA LEU A 25 7.07 -9.33 17.17
C LEU A 25 7.05 -10.87 17.29
N ASP A 26 5.89 -11.41 17.67
CA ASP A 26 5.64 -12.86 17.65
C ASP A 26 5.65 -13.40 16.21
N ALA A 27 6.23 -14.59 16.01
CA ALA A 27 6.46 -15.18 14.69
C ALA A 27 5.16 -15.40 13.88
N ALA A 28 4.04 -15.57 14.57
CA ALA A 28 2.71 -15.68 13.95
C ALA A 28 2.23 -14.37 13.30
N VAL A 29 2.66 -13.22 13.82
CA VAL A 29 2.30 -11.86 13.35
C VAL A 29 3.19 -11.42 12.18
N TYR A 30 4.44 -11.87 12.18
CA TYR A 30 5.46 -11.53 11.17
C TYR A 30 5.00 -11.75 9.72
N LYS A 31 4.38 -12.89 9.42
CA LYS A 31 3.93 -13.22 8.06
C LYS A 31 2.92 -12.20 7.51
N HIS A 32 2.07 -11.66 8.38
CA HIS A 32 1.02 -10.70 8.00
C HIS A 32 1.64 -9.34 7.71
N VAL A 33 2.60 -8.90 8.52
CA VAL A 33 3.32 -7.63 8.33
C VAL A 33 4.13 -7.65 7.03
N VAL A 34 4.93 -8.69 6.80
CA VAL A 34 5.76 -8.78 5.60
C VAL A 34 4.91 -8.90 4.34
N LEU A 35 3.87 -9.73 4.37
CA LEU A 35 2.95 -9.86 3.23
C LEU A 35 2.24 -8.53 2.94
N GLY A 36 1.83 -7.80 3.98
CA GLY A 36 1.24 -6.46 3.84
C GLY A 36 2.19 -5.45 3.19
N ILE A 37 3.45 -5.41 3.61
CA ILE A 37 4.45 -4.49 3.02
C ILE A 37 4.75 -4.85 1.56
N ILE A 38 4.88 -6.14 1.23
CA ILE A 38 5.10 -6.60 -0.15
C ILE A 38 3.90 -6.22 -1.03
N PHE A 39 2.69 -6.48 -0.54
CA PHE A 39 1.46 -6.10 -1.23
C PHE A 39 1.38 -4.59 -1.47
N LEU A 40 1.65 -3.79 -0.45
CA LEU A 40 1.62 -2.33 -0.52
C LEU A 40 2.66 -1.79 -1.53
N LYS A 41 3.86 -2.36 -1.53
CA LYS A 41 4.90 -2.03 -2.51
C LYS A 41 4.47 -2.39 -3.94
N TYR A 42 3.94 -3.59 -4.13
CA TYR A 42 3.46 -4.05 -5.45
C TYR A 42 2.35 -3.15 -5.99
N VAL A 43 1.35 -2.85 -5.17
CA VAL A 43 0.21 -2.00 -5.55
C VAL A 43 0.69 -0.58 -5.86
N SER A 44 1.60 -0.03 -5.03
CA SER A 44 2.18 1.29 -5.28
C SER A 44 2.98 1.35 -6.59
N ASP A 45 3.77 0.31 -6.89
CA ASP A 45 4.59 0.27 -8.11
C ASP A 45 3.73 0.11 -9.36
N SER A 46 2.69 -0.71 -9.29
CA SER A 46 1.71 -0.85 -10.37
C SER A 46 0.98 0.46 -10.64
N PHE A 47 0.59 1.18 -9.59
CA PHE A 47 -0.02 2.50 -9.69
C PHE A 47 0.93 3.53 -10.32
N GLU A 48 2.18 3.60 -9.86
CA GLU A 48 3.16 4.55 -10.39
C GLU A 48 3.53 4.27 -11.85
N THR A 49 3.67 2.99 -12.21
CA THR A 49 3.91 2.57 -13.60
C THR A 49 2.77 3.04 -14.50
N ARG A 50 1.51 2.83 -14.06
CA ARG A 50 0.35 3.28 -14.82
C ARG A 50 0.28 4.81 -14.92
N ARG A 51 0.64 5.52 -13.85
CA ARG A 51 0.68 6.98 -13.85
C ARG A 51 1.69 7.51 -14.88
N GLU A 52 2.86 6.90 -14.97
CA GLU A 52 3.88 7.29 -15.95
C GLU A 52 3.44 6.98 -17.38
N GLU A 53 2.79 5.83 -17.62
CA GLU A 53 2.19 5.52 -18.92
C GLU A 53 1.16 6.58 -19.34
N LEU A 54 0.28 7.00 -18.42
CA LEU A 54 -0.71 8.03 -18.68
C LEU A 54 -0.06 9.38 -18.96
N ARG A 55 0.99 9.75 -18.22
CA ARG A 55 1.75 10.98 -18.47
C ARG A 55 2.33 11.02 -19.88
N VAL A 56 2.86 9.88 -20.37
CA VAL A 56 3.35 9.76 -21.75
C VAL A 56 2.19 9.79 -22.75
N ALA A 57 1.07 9.14 -22.45
CA ALA A 57 -0.12 9.11 -23.32
C ALA A 57 -0.73 10.50 -23.49
N PHE A 58 -0.82 11.30 -22.42
CA PHE A 58 -1.35 12.66 -22.44
C PHE A 58 -0.54 13.61 -23.31
N ALA A 59 0.77 13.36 -23.43
CA ALA A 59 1.70 14.16 -24.23
C ALA A 59 1.91 13.62 -25.66
N ASN A 60 1.28 12.51 -26.04
CA ASN A 60 1.46 11.90 -27.37
C ASN A 60 0.30 12.24 -28.31
N PRO A 61 0.50 13.06 -29.37
CA PRO A 61 -0.56 13.44 -30.31
C PRO A 61 -1.28 12.28 -31.01
N GLU A 62 -0.65 11.11 -31.07
CA GLU A 62 -1.22 9.92 -31.72
C GLU A 62 -2.02 9.02 -30.75
N HIS A 63 -2.02 9.32 -29.45
CA HIS A 63 -2.73 8.52 -28.45
C HIS A 63 -4.14 9.08 -28.21
N ASP A 64 -5.12 8.20 -27.98
CA ASP A 64 -6.52 8.56 -27.69
C ASP A 64 -6.71 9.43 -26.44
N TYR A 65 -5.67 9.54 -25.60
CA TYR A 65 -5.69 10.31 -24.35
C TYR A 65 -4.90 11.61 -24.49
N TYR A 66 -4.48 11.96 -25.71
CA TYR A 66 -3.78 13.19 -25.97
C TYR A 66 -4.59 14.38 -25.50
N LEU A 67 -3.99 15.21 -24.65
CA LEU A 67 -4.67 16.36 -24.10
C LEU A 67 -4.33 17.63 -24.91
N GLY A 68 -3.15 17.73 -25.54
CA GLY A 68 -2.68 18.90 -26.28
C GLY A 68 -1.20 19.24 -26.03
N ASP A 69 -0.59 20.02 -26.92
CA ASP A 69 0.85 20.34 -26.89
C ASP A 69 1.21 21.34 -25.76
N ASP A 70 0.30 22.26 -25.45
CA ASP A 70 0.52 23.40 -24.53
C ASP A 70 -0.19 23.22 -23.18
N ILE A 71 -0.32 21.99 -22.70
CA ILE A 71 -1.03 21.75 -21.45
C ILE A 71 -0.19 22.04 -20.23
N GLU A 72 -0.80 22.79 -19.32
CA GLU A 72 -0.22 23.10 -18.02
C GLU A 72 -0.06 21.83 -17.17
N GLU A 73 1.07 21.75 -16.45
CA GLU A 73 1.41 20.59 -15.62
C GLU A 73 0.33 20.30 -14.54
N ASP A 74 -0.38 21.33 -14.09
CA ASP A 74 -1.44 21.18 -13.10
C ASP A 74 -2.68 20.49 -13.66
N ILE A 75 -3.02 20.72 -14.93
CA ILE A 75 -4.09 19.99 -15.63
C ILE A 75 -3.71 18.52 -15.77
N ILE A 76 -2.44 18.23 -16.12
CA ILE A 76 -1.94 16.85 -16.18
C ILE A 76 -2.07 16.18 -14.81
N LYS A 77 -1.74 16.88 -13.71
CA LYS A 77 -1.89 16.35 -12.35
C LYS A 77 -3.34 16.07 -12.00
N GLU A 78 -4.28 16.92 -12.41
CA GLU A 78 -5.70 16.70 -12.19
C GLU A 78 -6.22 15.49 -12.97
N GLU A 79 -5.85 15.35 -14.25
CA GLU A 79 -6.23 14.20 -15.08
C GLU A 79 -5.62 12.88 -14.58
N LEU A 80 -4.39 12.92 -14.06
CA LEU A 80 -3.76 11.76 -13.42
C LEU A 80 -4.49 11.32 -12.14
N GLU A 81 -5.32 12.17 -11.53
CA GLU A 81 -6.14 11.79 -10.38
C GLU A 81 -7.51 11.20 -10.77
N ASN A 82 -7.78 11.03 -12.07
CA ASN A 82 -8.95 10.33 -12.57
C ASN A 82 -8.80 8.80 -12.43
N ARG A 83 -9.73 8.18 -11.69
CA ARG A 83 -9.69 6.77 -11.28
C ARG A 83 -9.99 5.80 -12.43
N ASP A 84 -10.70 6.25 -13.46
CA ASP A 84 -11.15 5.39 -14.54
C ASP A 84 -9.97 4.83 -15.35
N TYR A 85 -8.94 5.65 -15.55
CA TYR A 85 -7.69 5.29 -16.25
C TYR A 85 -6.89 4.16 -15.58
N TYR A 86 -7.10 3.94 -14.28
CA TYR A 86 -6.47 2.85 -13.53
C TYR A 86 -7.37 1.62 -13.55
N THR A 87 -8.68 1.83 -13.37
CA THR A 87 -9.66 0.75 -13.31
C THR A 87 -9.74 -0.02 -14.63
N GLU A 88 -9.63 0.67 -15.78
CA GLU A 88 -9.65 0.07 -17.12
C GLU A 88 -8.49 -0.92 -17.37
N LYS A 89 -7.34 -0.70 -16.72
CA LYS A 89 -6.16 -1.59 -16.81
C LYS A 89 -6.07 -2.56 -15.63
N ASN A 90 -7.11 -2.65 -14.81
CA ASN A 90 -7.13 -3.44 -13.57
C ASN A 90 -6.01 -3.04 -12.59
N VAL A 91 -5.62 -1.77 -12.58
CA VAL A 91 -4.69 -1.19 -11.62
C VAL A 91 -5.49 -0.65 -10.44
N PHE A 92 -5.09 -1.00 -9.21
CA PHE A 92 -5.74 -0.48 -8.01
C PHE A 92 -5.42 1.00 -7.80
N TRP A 93 -6.41 1.76 -7.37
CA TRP A 93 -6.24 3.15 -7.01
C TRP A 93 -5.46 3.28 -5.70
N VAL A 94 -4.45 4.15 -5.65
CA VAL A 94 -3.63 4.37 -4.46
C VAL A 94 -3.71 5.82 -3.99
N PRO A 95 -4.40 6.09 -2.87
CA PRO A 95 -4.48 7.42 -2.28
C PRO A 95 -3.12 7.98 -1.93
N ARG A 96 -2.97 9.31 -1.95
CA ARG A 96 -1.71 10.00 -1.65
C ARG A 96 -1.06 9.55 -0.33
N ALA A 97 -1.85 9.37 0.72
CA ALA A 97 -1.38 8.91 2.04
C ALA A 97 -0.95 7.44 2.09
N ALA A 98 -1.26 6.65 1.05
CA ALA A 98 -0.89 5.24 0.92
C ALA A 98 0.17 4.99 -0.15
N ARG A 99 0.63 6.04 -0.87
CA ARG A 99 1.68 5.92 -1.88
C ARG A 99 3.02 5.60 -1.22
N TRP A 100 3.80 4.72 -1.83
CA TRP A 100 5.09 4.26 -1.27
C TRP A 100 6.03 5.39 -0.86
N HIS A 101 6.17 6.44 -1.69
CA HIS A 101 7.01 7.60 -1.37
C HIS A 101 6.58 8.30 -0.08
N TYR A 102 5.26 8.54 0.09
CA TYR A 102 4.73 9.12 1.32
C TYR A 102 5.09 8.27 2.54
N LEU A 103 5.00 6.95 2.43
CA LEU A 103 5.37 6.07 3.53
C LEU A 103 6.86 6.13 3.84
N GLN A 104 7.73 6.12 2.82
CA GLN A 104 9.18 6.20 3.01
C GLN A 104 9.61 7.50 3.70
N ASP A 105 8.98 8.62 3.34
CA ASP A 105 9.30 9.93 3.90
C ASP A 105 8.84 10.05 5.36
N ASN A 106 7.71 9.41 5.71
CA ASN A 106 7.09 9.57 7.02
C ASN A 106 7.41 8.44 8.03
N ILE A 107 7.91 7.28 7.59
CA ILE A 107 8.11 6.11 8.47
C ILE A 107 9.23 6.30 9.51
N ARG A 108 10.10 7.31 9.33
CA ARG A 108 11.23 7.62 10.21
C ARG A 108 10.94 8.75 11.19
N LEU A 109 9.73 9.29 11.19
CA LEU A 109 9.35 10.39 12.07
C LEU A 109 9.29 9.93 13.53
N SER A 110 9.37 10.90 14.44
CA SER A 110 9.17 10.64 15.87
C SER A 110 7.69 10.56 16.19
N LEU A 111 7.33 9.79 17.23
CA LEU A 111 5.93 9.70 17.68
C LEU A 111 5.36 11.10 17.98
N GLY A 112 4.13 11.34 17.55
CA GLY A 112 3.44 12.64 17.71
C GLY A 112 3.83 13.70 16.68
N THR A 113 4.71 13.40 15.72
CA THR A 113 5.04 14.36 14.64
C THR A 113 3.82 14.55 13.74
N PRO A 114 3.42 15.80 13.42
CA PRO A 114 2.31 16.05 12.50
C PRO A 114 2.64 15.54 11.10
N LEU A 115 1.68 14.86 10.46
CA LEU A 115 1.83 14.32 9.11
C LEU A 115 1.43 15.36 8.05
N PRO A 116 2.08 15.38 6.86
CA PRO A 116 1.79 16.36 5.80
C PRO A 116 0.34 16.36 5.31
N LEU A 117 -0.34 15.20 5.38
CA LEU A 117 -1.72 15.03 4.94
C LEU A 117 -2.73 15.09 6.11
N GLY A 118 -2.27 15.53 7.28
CA GLY A 118 -3.07 15.63 8.50
C GLY A 118 -2.92 14.43 9.43
N GLY A 119 -3.22 14.65 10.71
CA GLY A 119 -2.99 13.67 11.78
C GLY A 119 -1.55 13.68 12.29
N GLU A 120 -1.21 12.66 13.08
CA GLU A 120 0.06 12.54 13.77
C GLU A 120 0.66 11.15 13.53
N PHE A 121 1.99 11.08 13.47
CA PHE A 121 2.71 9.82 13.35
C PHE A 121 2.62 9.03 14.65
N LYS A 122 1.93 7.88 14.60
CA LYS A 122 1.73 6.98 15.75
C LYS A 122 2.63 5.74 15.71
N GLY A 123 3.55 5.67 14.75
CA GLY A 123 4.46 4.57 14.55
C GLY A 123 4.31 3.92 13.18
N ALA A 124 5.36 3.22 12.75
CA ALA A 124 5.46 2.61 11.43
C ALA A 124 4.35 1.58 11.16
N GLY A 125 3.99 0.76 12.14
CA GLY A 125 2.94 -0.25 12.00
C GLY A 125 1.57 0.37 11.71
N ILE A 126 1.18 1.37 12.51
CA ILE A 126 -0.09 2.09 12.32
C ILE A 126 -0.11 2.82 10.97
N LEU A 127 1.01 3.44 10.56
CA LEU A 127 1.10 4.09 9.26
C LEU A 127 0.87 3.11 8.10
N ILE A 128 1.39 1.88 8.19
CA ILE A 128 1.19 0.83 7.17
C ILE A 128 -0.26 0.31 7.20
N ASP A 129 -0.83 0.09 8.38
CA ASP A 129 -2.22 -0.35 8.55
C ASP A 129 -3.22 0.69 8.01
N ASP A 130 -2.99 1.96 8.30
CA ASP A 130 -3.80 3.08 7.78
C ASP A 130 -3.71 3.15 6.26
N ALA A 131 -2.52 2.98 5.67
CA ALA A 131 -2.34 2.94 4.23
C ALA A 131 -3.10 1.79 3.57
N MET A 132 -3.05 0.58 4.15
CA MET A 132 -3.81 -0.57 3.66
C MET A 132 -5.32 -0.32 3.77
N ALA A 133 -5.79 0.24 4.88
CA ALA A 133 -7.21 0.57 5.07
C ALA A 133 -7.71 1.59 4.04
N LEU A 134 -6.90 2.59 3.69
CA LEU A 134 -7.22 3.57 2.65
C LEU A 134 -7.31 2.92 1.26
N ILE A 135 -6.37 2.03 0.92
CA ILE A 135 -6.41 1.29 -0.35
C ILE A 135 -7.65 0.38 -0.40
N GLU A 136 -7.98 -0.31 0.69
CA GLU A 136 -9.18 -1.15 0.77
C GLU A 136 -10.48 -0.35 0.61
N ALA A 137 -10.56 0.84 1.24
CA ALA A 137 -11.73 1.71 1.16
C ALA A 137 -11.98 2.19 -0.27
N GLU A 138 -10.91 2.47 -1.01
CA GLU A 138 -10.99 3.04 -2.35
C GLU A 138 -11.14 1.99 -3.46
N ASN A 139 -10.90 0.72 -3.16
CA ASN A 139 -10.95 -0.37 -4.13
C ASN A 139 -11.94 -1.45 -3.68
N PRO A 140 -13.25 -1.33 -4.02
CA PRO A 140 -14.27 -2.30 -3.64
C PRO A 140 -13.97 -3.75 -4.06
N LYS A 141 -13.19 -3.93 -5.15
CA LYS A 141 -12.71 -5.25 -5.61
C LYS A 141 -11.79 -5.93 -4.58
N LEU A 142 -11.00 -5.18 -3.81
CA LEU A 142 -10.13 -5.70 -2.75
C LEU A 142 -10.91 -6.17 -1.53
N LYS A 143 -12.09 -5.58 -1.28
CA LYS A 143 -12.96 -5.90 -0.13
C LYS A 143 -13.46 -7.35 -0.12
N LYS A 144 -13.44 -8.04 -1.27
CA LYS A 144 -13.79 -9.47 -1.39
C LYS A 144 -12.57 -10.41 -1.46
N SER A 145 -11.37 -9.91 -1.78
CA SER A 145 -10.15 -10.73 -1.92
C SER A 145 -9.31 -10.79 -0.64
N LEU A 146 -9.34 -9.73 0.18
CA LEU A 146 -8.77 -9.74 1.52
C LEU A 146 -9.78 -10.42 2.45
N LYS A 147 -9.69 -11.75 2.57
CA LYS A 147 -10.35 -12.47 3.66
C LYS A 147 -9.82 -11.90 4.97
N ARG A 148 -10.62 -11.00 5.55
CA ARG A 148 -10.45 -10.41 6.88
C ARG A 148 -10.14 -11.52 7.87
N THR A 149 -8.87 -11.75 8.18
CA THR A 149 -8.49 -12.47 9.41
C THR A 149 -8.56 -11.45 10.55
N SER A 150 -9.73 -10.84 10.72
CA SER A 150 -10.06 -10.18 11.97
C SER A 150 -10.20 -11.30 12.98
N LEU A 151 -9.16 -11.50 13.80
CA LEU A 151 -9.32 -11.99 15.15
C LEU A 151 -10.40 -11.13 15.81
N SER A 152 -11.64 -11.59 15.71
CA SER A 152 -12.79 -11.01 16.37
C SER A 152 -12.70 -11.36 17.85
N TYR A 153 -11.83 -10.64 18.57
CA TYR A 153 -11.92 -10.60 20.02
C TYR A 153 -13.11 -9.73 20.42
N ARG A 154 -14.25 -10.39 20.64
CA ARG A 154 -15.42 -10.01 21.46
C ARG A 154 -16.33 -11.24 21.38
N LEU A 155 -16.72 -11.96 22.44
CA LEU A 155 -16.92 -11.64 23.84
C LEU A 155 -17.19 -12.96 24.60
N ILE A 156 -16.87 -12.98 25.89
CA ILE A 156 -17.57 -13.67 26.98
C ILE A 156 -17.38 -15.21 27.13
N ARG A 157 -16.67 -15.56 28.22
CA ARG A 157 -16.80 -16.72 29.13
C ARG A 157 -17.13 -18.09 28.50
N LEU A 158 -16.07 -18.89 28.30
CA LEU A 158 -16.14 -20.35 28.48
C LEU A 158 -15.36 -20.71 29.74
N ASN A 159 -15.91 -20.31 30.90
CA ASN A 159 -15.85 -21.16 32.07
C ASN A 159 -16.75 -22.36 31.72
N TRP A 160 -16.34 -23.60 32.02
CA TRP A 160 -17.05 -24.88 31.78
C TRP A 160 -16.69 -25.73 30.54
N LEU A 161 -15.42 -26.11 30.35
CA LEU A 161 -15.07 -27.40 29.70
C LEU A 161 -13.68 -27.91 30.14
N ILE A 162 -13.37 -27.77 31.43
CA ILE A 162 -12.34 -28.54 32.16
C ILE A 162 -12.99 -29.73 32.91
N TYR A 163 -14.30 -29.93 32.75
CA TYR A 163 -15.03 -31.08 33.29
C TYR A 163 -15.92 -31.69 32.21
N TRP A 164 -15.32 -32.35 31.22
CA TRP A 164 -15.82 -33.62 30.65
C TRP A 164 -14.93 -34.06 29.47
N ILE A 165 -14.24 -35.18 29.71
CA ILE A 165 -13.23 -35.90 28.91
C ILE A 165 -11.81 -35.36 29.08
#